data_AF-A0A177P379-F1
#
_entry.id   AF-A0A177P379-F1
#
_cell.length_a   1.000
_cell.length_b   1.000
_cell.length_c   1.000
_cell.angle_alpha   90.00
_cell.angle_beta   90.00
_cell.angle_gamma   90.00
#
_symmetry.space_group_name_H-M   'P 1'
#
loop_
_entity.id
_entity.type
_entity.pdbx_description
1 polymer ?
#
loop_
_entity_poly.entity_id
_entity_poly.type
_entity_poly.pdbx_seq_one_letter_code
_entity_poly.pdbx_strand_id
1 'polypeptide(L)'
;MRATPYRNTQRITIDPGEHYVSRKPEVISTLLGSCVAVCLYDSVNGVFGMNHFLLAYKQQAANTPIIQSDYGRYGIYSMELLINDMMKKGADRSQLKAKCFGGGNVLKLREDSWNRPTVGDVNVQFVREFLKNENIPIVSACLGGDYGRNVHFMGSDFSVYIKKIGHGLELAVVQDERRFWKKTLDETKRTTGDIDFW
;
A
#
# COMPACT_ATOMS: atom_id res chain seq x y z
N MET A 1 4.83 -12.34 -5.64
CA MET A 1 4.38 -12.99 -4.38
C MET A 1 5.18 -14.25 -4.09
N ARG A 2 5.59 -14.45 -2.82
CA ARG A 2 6.35 -15.64 -2.37
C ARG A 2 5.73 -16.25 -1.12
N ALA A 3 5.43 -17.55 -1.16
CA ALA A 3 4.95 -18.30 0.00
C ALA A 3 6.13 -19.00 0.71
N THR A 4 6.18 -18.92 2.04
CA THR A 4 7.21 -19.56 2.87
C THR A 4 6.58 -20.21 4.10
N PRO A 5 7.08 -21.35 4.60
CA PRO A 5 6.62 -21.90 5.88
C PRO A 5 6.82 -20.89 7.02
N TYR A 6 5.82 -20.76 7.90
CA TYR A 6 5.85 -19.87 9.05
C TYR A 6 5.12 -20.49 10.24
N ARG A 7 5.88 -20.99 11.23
CA ARG A 7 5.32 -21.78 12.34
C ARG A 7 4.44 -22.92 11.79
N ASN A 8 3.17 -22.97 12.18
CA ASN A 8 2.20 -23.98 11.75
C ASN A 8 1.32 -23.50 10.57
N THR A 9 1.75 -22.44 9.87
CA THR A 9 1.02 -21.85 8.73
C THR A 9 1.98 -21.42 7.62
N GLN A 10 1.49 -20.67 6.64
CA GLN A 10 2.30 -20.05 5.60
C GLN A 10 2.39 -18.54 5.81
N ARG A 11 3.53 -17.98 5.42
CA ARG A 11 3.72 -16.54 5.24
C ARG A 11 3.83 -16.21 3.76
N ILE A 12 2.93 -15.36 3.31
CA ILE A 12 2.86 -14.82 1.95
C ILE A 12 3.52 -13.44 1.95
N THR A 13 4.65 -13.31 1.26
CA THR A 13 5.31 -12.02 1.07
C THR A 13 4.81 -11.36 -0.20
N ILE A 14 4.31 -10.13 -0.07
CA ILE A 14 3.87 -9.29 -1.18
C ILE A 14 4.88 -8.15 -1.40
N ASP A 15 5.18 -7.87 -2.66
CA ASP A 15 6.08 -6.80 -3.11
C ASP A 15 5.25 -5.57 -3.58
N PRO A 16 5.87 -4.39 -3.83
CA PRO A 16 5.13 -3.22 -4.32
C PRO A 16 4.28 -3.52 -5.55
N GLY A 17 3.03 -3.05 -5.53
CA GLY A 17 2.02 -3.27 -6.57
C GLY A 17 1.27 -4.60 -6.47
N GLU A 18 1.62 -5.46 -5.49
CA GLU A 18 0.91 -6.71 -5.25
C GLU A 18 -0.15 -6.57 -4.14
N HIS A 19 -1.15 -7.44 -4.19
CA HIS A 19 -2.12 -7.66 -3.13
C HIS A 19 -2.36 -9.15 -2.94
N TYR A 20 -2.83 -9.52 -1.75
CA TYR A 20 -3.20 -10.89 -1.43
C TYR A 20 -4.40 -10.93 -0.50
N VAL A 21 -5.28 -11.92 -0.71
CA VAL A 21 -6.49 -12.14 0.09
C VAL A 21 -6.62 -13.61 0.46
N SER A 22 -6.95 -13.88 1.72
CA SER A 22 -7.14 -15.24 2.22
C SER A 22 -8.27 -15.34 3.23
N ARG A 23 -8.65 -16.61 3.49
CA ARG A 23 -9.54 -17.06 4.56
C ARG A 23 -8.84 -18.03 5.52
N LYS A 24 -7.59 -18.40 5.19
CA LYS A 24 -6.79 -19.33 5.96
C LYS A 24 -6.02 -18.57 7.04
N PRO A 25 -5.57 -19.22 8.13
CA PRO A 25 -4.79 -18.56 9.18
C PRO A 25 -3.34 -18.29 8.73
N GLU A 26 -3.15 -17.76 7.53
CA GLU A 26 -1.86 -17.38 6.92
C GLU A 26 -1.40 -16.02 7.42
N VAL A 27 -0.13 -15.70 7.20
CA VAL A 27 0.44 -14.40 7.50
C VAL A 27 0.75 -13.69 6.19
N ILE A 28 0.28 -12.48 5.99
CA ILE A 28 0.69 -11.65 4.84
C ILE A 28 1.76 -10.69 5.35
N SER A 29 2.91 -10.64 4.69
CA SER A 29 4.01 -9.78 5.10
C SER A 29 4.52 -8.90 3.98
N THR A 30 4.97 -7.70 4.33
CA THR A 30 5.60 -6.81 3.37
C THR A 30 6.57 -5.85 4.04
N LEU A 31 7.50 -5.31 3.24
CA LEU A 31 8.51 -4.37 3.68
C LEU A 31 8.21 -2.99 3.11
N LEU A 32 8.05 -1.99 3.98
CA LEU A 32 7.58 -0.66 3.62
C LEU A 32 8.61 0.42 3.93
N GLY A 33 8.79 1.34 3.01
CA GLY A 33 9.36 2.66 3.23
C GLY A 33 8.30 3.73 3.01
N SER A 34 8.40 4.48 1.91
CA SER A 34 7.46 5.50 1.48
C SER A 34 6.11 4.92 1.04
N CYS A 35 6.09 3.67 0.59
CA CYS A 35 4.86 2.93 0.26
C CYS A 35 3.92 2.77 1.46
N VAL A 36 2.65 2.49 1.19
CA VAL A 36 1.65 2.17 2.21
C VAL A 36 1.05 0.79 1.95
N ALA A 37 0.87 0.02 3.02
CA ALA A 37 0.07 -1.19 3.03
C ALA A 37 -1.25 -0.95 3.76
N VAL A 38 -2.35 -1.37 3.12
CA VAL A 38 -3.67 -1.41 3.74
C VAL A 38 -4.01 -2.87 4.04
N CYS A 39 -4.20 -3.18 5.31
CA CYS A 39 -4.74 -4.42 5.79
C CYS A 39 -6.25 -4.26 5.94
N LEU A 40 -7.03 -4.95 5.11
CA LEU A 40 -8.48 -5.00 5.21
C LEU A 40 -8.92 -6.34 5.79
N TYR A 41 -9.95 -6.32 6.62
CA TYR A 41 -10.54 -7.54 7.14
C TYR A 41 -12.04 -7.39 7.40
N ASP A 42 -12.73 -8.51 7.20
CA ASP A 42 -14.09 -8.77 7.64
C ASP A 42 -14.01 -9.91 8.67
N SER A 43 -14.20 -9.55 9.94
CA SER A 43 -14.14 -10.51 11.04
C SER A 43 -15.34 -11.44 11.12
N VAL A 44 -16.47 -11.07 10.52
CA VAL A 44 -17.70 -11.87 10.52
C VAL A 44 -17.55 -13.01 9.54
N ASN A 45 -17.11 -12.70 8.31
CA ASN A 45 -16.95 -13.70 7.25
C ASN A 45 -15.57 -14.36 7.24
N GLY A 46 -14.63 -13.91 8.09
CA GLY A 46 -13.30 -14.50 8.21
C GLY A 46 -12.42 -14.27 6.99
N VAL A 47 -12.57 -13.13 6.32
CA VAL A 47 -11.80 -12.76 5.13
C VAL A 47 -10.86 -11.62 5.47
N PHE A 48 -9.61 -11.72 5.04
CA PHE A 48 -8.63 -10.65 5.21
C PHE A 48 -7.72 -10.56 3.99
N GLY A 49 -7.19 -9.37 3.78
CA GLY A 49 -6.23 -9.14 2.71
C GLY A 49 -5.34 -7.94 3.01
N MET A 50 -4.23 -7.89 2.30
CA MET A 50 -3.30 -6.78 2.37
C MET A 50 -2.85 -6.41 0.96
N ASN A 51 -2.79 -5.11 0.67
CA ASN A 51 -2.08 -4.60 -0.49
C ASN A 51 -0.77 -3.92 -0.09
N HIS A 52 0.05 -3.63 -1.10
CA HIS A 52 1.21 -2.77 -0.98
C HIS A 52 1.20 -1.83 -2.18
N PHE A 53 0.76 -0.59 -1.98
CA PHE A 53 0.71 0.40 -3.06
C PHE A 53 1.77 1.48 -2.87
N LEU A 54 2.20 2.04 -4.00
CA LEU A 54 3.10 3.20 -4.08
C LEU A 54 2.61 4.11 -5.19
N LEU A 55 2.25 5.35 -4.85
CA LEU A 55 1.89 6.33 -5.86
C LEU A 55 3.16 6.87 -6.52
N ALA A 56 3.19 6.86 -7.85
CA ALA A 56 4.30 7.41 -8.63
C ALA A 56 4.21 8.94 -8.74
N TYR A 57 4.14 9.65 -7.61
CA TYR A 57 3.96 11.10 -7.61
C TYR A 57 5.07 11.79 -8.40
N LYS A 58 4.70 12.43 -9.52
CA LYS A 58 5.50 13.47 -10.16
C LYS A 58 4.70 14.76 -10.05
N GLN A 59 5.43 15.85 -9.82
CA GLN A 59 4.92 17.20 -9.59
C GLN A 59 3.68 17.50 -10.45
N GLN A 60 2.53 17.69 -9.79
CA GLN A 60 1.28 18.05 -10.44
C GLN A 60 1.15 19.58 -10.51
N ALA A 61 0.39 20.08 -11.49
CA ALA A 61 -0.06 21.47 -11.49
C ALA A 61 -0.79 21.75 -10.15
N ALA A 62 -0.47 22.88 -9.52
CA ALA A 62 -1.08 23.28 -8.25
C ALA A 62 -2.62 23.32 -8.42
N ASN A 63 -3.36 22.64 -7.52
CA ASN A 63 -4.82 22.64 -7.33
C ASN A 63 -5.65 21.42 -7.80
N THR A 64 -5.06 20.30 -8.23
CA THR A 64 -5.88 19.08 -8.46
C THR A 64 -5.89 18.18 -7.21
N PRO A 65 -7.07 17.71 -6.74
CA PRO A 65 -7.15 16.71 -5.68
C PRO A 65 -6.40 15.42 -6.03
N ILE A 66 -5.67 14.83 -5.07
CA ILE A 66 -4.84 13.63 -5.31
C ILE A 66 -5.66 12.49 -5.93
N ILE A 67 -6.88 12.27 -5.44
CA ILE A 67 -7.80 11.24 -5.93
C ILE A 67 -8.12 11.41 -7.44
N GLN A 68 -8.13 12.65 -7.95
CA GLN A 68 -8.42 12.96 -9.35
C GLN A 68 -7.16 12.97 -10.23
N SER A 69 -5.99 12.80 -9.64
CA SER A 69 -4.72 12.69 -10.39
C SER A 69 -4.53 11.31 -11.00
N ASP A 70 -3.69 11.21 -12.03
CA ASP A 70 -3.26 9.94 -12.63
C ASP A 70 -2.63 9.00 -11.58
N TYR A 71 -1.95 9.57 -10.60
CA TYR A 71 -1.38 8.82 -9.48
C TYR A 71 -2.46 8.29 -8.55
N GLY A 72 -3.47 9.10 -8.25
CA GLY A 72 -4.66 8.70 -7.50
C GLY A 72 -5.39 7.53 -8.17
N ARG A 73 -5.49 7.54 -9.51
CA ARG A 73 -6.09 6.43 -10.27
C ARG A 73 -5.37 5.09 -10.02
N TYR A 74 -4.04 5.12 -9.91
CA TYR A 74 -3.26 3.93 -9.55
C TYR A 74 -3.56 3.43 -8.12
N GLY A 75 -3.59 4.36 -7.15
CA GLY A 75 -3.94 4.04 -5.77
C GLY A 75 -5.35 3.45 -5.65
N ILE A 76 -6.32 4.07 -6.33
CA ILE A 76 -7.72 3.61 -6.39
C ILE A 76 -7.76 2.21 -6.99
N TYR A 77 -7.07 1.98 -8.10
CA TYR A 77 -7.02 0.66 -8.72
C TYR A 77 -6.49 -0.42 -7.77
N SER A 78 -5.41 -0.16 -7.04
CA SER A 78 -4.86 -1.10 -6.06
C SER A 78 -5.83 -1.41 -4.92
N MET A 79 -6.55 -0.40 -4.43
CA MET A 79 -7.57 -0.56 -3.38
C MET A 79 -8.79 -1.35 -3.88
N GLU A 80 -9.27 -1.02 -5.08
CA GLU A 80 -10.41 -1.70 -5.71
C GLU A 80 -10.10 -3.17 -6.00
N LEU A 81 -8.89 -3.49 -6.48
CA LEU A 81 -8.47 -4.88 -6.65
C LEU A 81 -8.55 -5.67 -5.35
N LEU A 82 -8.04 -5.10 -4.25
CA LEU A 82 -8.07 -5.73 -2.93
C LEU A 82 -9.52 -5.96 -2.46
N ILE A 83 -10.35 -4.91 -2.49
CA ILE A 83 -11.75 -4.98 -2.02
C ILE A 83 -12.54 -6.00 -2.86
N ASN A 84 -12.41 -5.95 -4.18
CA ASN A 84 -13.14 -6.85 -5.07
C ASN A 84 -12.72 -8.32 -4.85
N ASP A 85 -11.43 -8.61 -4.66
CA ASP A 85 -10.99 -9.97 -4.38
C ASP A 85 -11.39 -10.46 -2.98
N MET A 86 -11.53 -9.55 -2.00
CA MET A 86 -12.16 -9.85 -0.72
C MET A 86 -13.64 -10.21 -0.88
N MET A 87 -14.39 -9.42 -1.63
CA MET A 87 -15.82 -9.68 -1.89
C MET A 87 -16.02 -11.00 -2.63
N LYS A 88 -15.18 -11.33 -3.62
CA LYS A 88 -15.20 -12.65 -4.30
C LYS A 88 -14.95 -13.82 -3.35
N LYS A 89 -14.25 -13.59 -2.24
CA LYS A 89 -14.02 -14.58 -1.17
C LYS A 89 -15.09 -14.54 -0.08
N GLY A 90 -16.16 -13.77 -0.27
CA GLY A 90 -17.31 -13.70 0.62
C GLY A 90 -17.18 -12.66 1.73
N ALA A 91 -16.31 -11.66 1.59
CA ALA A 91 -16.31 -10.52 2.50
C ALA A 91 -17.54 -9.63 2.22
N ASP A 92 -18.13 -9.10 3.28
CA ASP A 92 -19.13 -8.04 3.19
C ASP A 92 -18.40 -6.69 3.23
N ARG A 93 -18.58 -5.89 2.16
CA ARG A 93 -17.97 -4.56 2.04
C ARG A 93 -18.33 -3.67 3.23
N SER A 94 -19.55 -3.78 3.75
CA SER A 94 -20.04 -2.98 4.90
C SER A 94 -19.40 -3.37 6.23
N GLN A 95 -18.81 -4.56 6.33
CA GLN A 95 -18.13 -5.08 7.52
C GLN A 95 -16.62 -4.83 7.50
N LEU A 96 -16.08 -4.30 6.39
CA LEU A 96 -14.65 -4.09 6.25
C LEU A 96 -14.13 -3.07 7.27
N LYS A 97 -13.00 -3.42 7.89
CA LYS A 97 -12.20 -2.55 8.74
C LYS A 97 -10.79 -2.48 8.20
N ALA A 98 -10.15 -1.33 8.36
CA ALA A 98 -8.81 -1.08 7.84
C ALA A 98 -7.77 -0.92 8.94
N LYS A 99 -6.56 -1.42 8.69
CA LYS A 99 -5.34 -1.07 9.41
C LYS A 99 -4.26 -0.62 8.42
N CYS A 100 -3.62 0.51 8.65
CA CYS A 100 -2.75 1.13 7.65
C CYS A 100 -1.32 1.37 8.17
N PHE A 101 -0.32 0.99 7.38
CA PHE A 101 1.08 1.04 7.79
C PHE A 101 1.96 1.54 6.64
N GLY A 102 3.11 2.17 6.97
CA GLY A 102 4.07 2.65 5.98
C GLY A 102 4.10 4.18 5.88
N GLY A 103 4.33 4.72 4.68
CA GLY A 103 4.44 6.17 4.47
C GLY A 103 5.68 6.79 5.11
N GLY A 104 6.70 5.99 5.41
CA GLY A 104 7.94 6.45 6.03
C GLY A 104 8.88 7.14 5.03
N ASN A 105 9.53 8.20 5.48
CA ASN A 105 10.50 8.96 4.71
C ASN A 105 11.90 8.34 4.83
N VAL A 106 12.04 7.06 4.43
CA VAL A 106 13.31 6.32 4.41
C VAL A 106 14.28 6.83 3.37
N LEU A 107 13.73 7.31 2.26
CA LEU A 107 14.46 8.01 1.24
C LEU A 107 14.76 9.41 1.79
N LYS A 108 15.96 9.61 2.34
CA LYS A 108 16.56 10.95 2.42
C LYS A 108 16.88 11.47 1.00
N LEU A 109 16.02 11.25 0.01
CA LEU A 109 15.96 11.99 -1.24
C LEU A 109 15.47 13.41 -0.89
N ARG A 110 16.25 14.13 -0.08
CA ARG A 110 16.11 15.57 0.12
C ARG A 110 16.86 16.22 -1.04
N GLU A 111 16.41 15.99 -2.27
CA GLU A 111 16.90 16.78 -3.41
C GLU A 111 16.08 18.08 -3.60
N ASP A 112 15.03 18.28 -2.81
CA ASP A 112 14.18 19.45 -2.89
C ASP A 112 13.87 20.04 -1.50
N SER A 113 14.69 21.03 -1.16
CA SER A 113 14.29 22.36 -0.71
C SER A 113 12.94 22.47 0.02
N TRP A 114 13.01 22.75 1.33
CA TRP A 114 12.03 23.44 2.19
C TRP A 114 10.53 23.39 1.78
N ASN A 115 9.74 22.71 2.61
CA ASN A 115 8.27 22.82 2.71
C ASN A 115 7.40 22.10 1.66
N ARG A 116 7.89 21.04 1.01
CA ARG A 116 7.10 20.21 0.07
C ARG A 116 6.69 18.85 0.66
N PRO A 117 5.49 18.33 0.35
CA PRO A 117 5.06 16.99 0.77
C PRO A 117 5.99 15.92 0.18
N THR A 118 6.41 14.97 1.01
CA THR A 118 7.12 13.79 0.51
C THR A 118 6.15 12.82 -0.15
N VAL A 119 6.69 11.82 -0.82
CA VAL A 119 5.89 10.71 -1.36
C VAL A 119 5.17 9.95 -0.26
N GLY A 120 5.84 9.74 0.88
CA GLY A 120 5.23 9.12 2.04
C GLY A 120 4.00 9.91 2.48
N ASP A 121 4.13 11.25 2.56
CA ASP A 121 3.01 12.14 2.93
C ASP A 121 1.84 12.03 1.94
N VAL A 122 2.13 12.00 0.63
CA VAL A 122 1.11 11.85 -0.42
C VAL A 122 0.39 10.50 -0.32
N ASN A 123 1.13 9.40 -0.11
CA ASN A 123 0.54 8.07 0.07
C ASN A 123 -0.35 7.99 1.32
N VAL A 124 0.09 8.62 2.41
CA VAL A 124 -0.64 8.70 3.68
C VAL A 124 -1.91 9.53 3.54
N GLN A 125 -1.85 10.65 2.83
CA GLN A 125 -3.02 11.47 2.55
C GLN A 125 -4.02 10.69 1.71
N PHE A 126 -3.57 10.08 0.61
CA PHE A 126 -4.41 9.29 -0.28
C PHE A 126 -5.16 8.18 0.46
N VAL A 127 -4.48 7.35 1.25
CA VAL A 127 -5.15 6.21 1.93
C VAL A 127 -6.22 6.68 2.91
N ARG A 128 -5.98 7.81 3.60
CA ARG A 128 -6.94 8.40 4.54
C ARG A 128 -8.18 8.92 3.83
N GLU A 129 -7.99 9.63 2.72
CA GLU A 129 -9.10 10.15 1.92
C GLU A 129 -9.89 9.03 1.26
N PHE A 130 -9.22 8.04 0.67
CA PHE A 130 -9.85 6.88 0.04
C PHE A 130 -10.74 6.13 1.04
N LEU A 131 -10.19 5.72 2.19
CA LEU A 131 -10.94 4.94 3.18
C LEU A 131 -12.09 5.73 3.80
N LYS A 132 -11.92 7.05 3.95
CA LYS A 132 -13.00 7.94 4.39
C LYS A 132 -14.15 7.98 3.38
N ASN A 133 -13.84 8.13 2.09
CA ASN A 133 -14.85 8.17 1.02
C ASN A 133 -15.58 6.83 0.87
N GLU A 134 -14.88 5.73 1.11
CA GLU A 134 -15.42 4.37 1.10
C GLU A 134 -16.17 3.97 2.38
N ASN A 135 -16.23 4.85 3.39
CA ASN A 135 -16.79 4.57 4.72
C ASN A 135 -16.17 3.33 5.39
N ILE A 136 -14.90 3.04 5.13
CA ILE A 136 -14.15 1.95 5.77
C ILE A 136 -13.37 2.52 6.96
N PRO A 137 -13.73 2.20 8.22
CA PRO A 137 -13.06 2.76 9.38
C PRO A 137 -11.63 2.25 9.54
N ILE A 138 -10.70 3.17 9.78
CA ILE A 138 -9.32 2.85 10.18
C ILE A 138 -9.29 2.58 11.68
N VAL A 139 -9.11 1.32 12.08
CA VAL A 139 -9.10 0.93 13.50
C VAL A 139 -7.70 0.96 14.12
N SER A 140 -6.65 0.97 13.29
CA SER A 140 -5.27 1.06 13.75
C SER A 140 -4.38 1.59 12.63
N ALA A 141 -3.37 2.39 12.96
CA ALA A 141 -2.42 2.88 11.97
C ALA A 141 -1.03 3.15 12.55
N CYS A 142 0.01 2.89 11.76
CA CYS A 142 1.36 3.41 11.98
C CYS A 142 1.90 3.96 10.66
N LEU A 143 1.56 5.22 10.40
CA LEU A 143 1.86 5.93 9.15
C LEU A 143 2.91 7.02 9.39
N GLY A 144 3.71 7.35 8.38
CA GLY A 144 4.70 8.43 8.44
C GLY A 144 6.05 8.00 9.06
N GLY A 145 6.79 8.95 9.63
CA GLY A 145 8.08 8.72 10.30
C GLY A 145 9.27 8.62 9.36
N ASP A 146 10.44 8.27 9.90
CA ASP A 146 11.75 8.35 9.24
C ASP A 146 12.46 6.99 9.08
N TYR A 147 11.74 5.89 9.33
CA TYR A 147 12.27 4.53 9.24
C TYR A 147 11.33 3.61 8.47
N GLY A 148 11.91 2.56 7.88
CA GLY A 148 11.15 1.52 7.19
C GLY A 148 10.59 0.50 8.17
N ARG A 149 9.56 -0.23 7.74
CA ARG A 149 8.80 -1.13 8.60
C ARG A 149 8.53 -2.44 7.87
N ASN A 150 8.81 -3.54 8.55
CA ASN A 150 8.36 -4.86 8.12
C ASN A 150 7.04 -5.18 8.83
N VAL A 151 5.97 -5.35 8.05
CA VAL A 151 4.60 -5.54 8.51
C VAL A 151 4.22 -7.01 8.34
N HIS A 152 3.59 -7.60 9.37
CA HIS A 152 3.05 -8.95 9.36
C HIS A 152 1.60 -8.91 9.79
N PHE A 153 0.68 -9.21 8.87
CA PHE A 153 -0.74 -9.25 9.11
C PHE A 153 -1.22 -10.69 9.30
N MET A 154 -1.76 -10.98 10.48
CA MET A 154 -2.14 -12.32 10.91
C MET A 154 -3.58 -12.64 10.52
N GLY A 155 -3.80 -13.70 9.75
CA GLY A 155 -5.14 -14.18 9.40
C GLY A 155 -5.91 -14.85 10.53
N SER A 156 -5.24 -15.19 11.64
CA SER A 156 -5.86 -15.87 12.79
C SER A 156 -6.73 -14.95 13.63
N ASP A 157 -6.33 -13.70 13.82
CA ASP A 157 -6.95 -12.74 14.74
C ASP A 157 -6.96 -11.30 14.19
N PHE A 158 -6.52 -11.12 12.94
CA PHE A 158 -6.36 -9.82 12.28
C PHE A 158 -5.41 -8.87 13.04
N SER A 159 -4.52 -9.39 13.89
CA SER A 159 -3.46 -8.60 14.52
C SER A 159 -2.38 -8.25 13.50
N VAL A 160 -1.69 -7.12 13.75
CA VAL A 160 -0.58 -6.69 12.91
C VAL A 160 0.65 -6.48 13.78
N TYR A 161 1.75 -7.14 13.40
CA TYR A 161 3.06 -6.96 14.02
C TYR A 161 3.94 -6.11 13.12
N ILE A 162 4.61 -5.13 13.73
CA ILE A 162 5.47 -4.19 13.03
C ILE A 162 6.87 -4.31 13.61
N LYS A 163 7.85 -4.55 12.74
CA LYS A 163 9.27 -4.45 13.10
C LYS A 163 9.88 -3.26 12.38
N LYS A 164 10.44 -2.31 13.14
CA LYS A 164 11.30 -1.26 12.57
C LYS A 164 12.52 -1.93 11.96
N ILE A 165 12.89 -1.53 10.75
CA ILE A 165 14.08 -2.06 10.08
C ILE A 165 15.29 -1.19 10.40
N GLY A 166 16.47 -1.80 10.46
CA GLY A 166 17.74 -1.07 10.59
C GLY A 166 18.34 -0.73 9.22
N HIS A 167 19.43 0.04 9.24
CA HIS A 167 20.13 0.56 8.05
C HIS A 167 20.39 -0.46 6.92
N GLY A 168 20.68 -1.72 7.23
CA GLY A 168 20.93 -2.74 6.20
C GLY A 168 19.73 -3.06 5.32
N LEU A 169 18.51 -3.09 5.90
CA LEU A 169 17.28 -3.31 5.12
C LEU A 169 16.78 -2.03 4.45
N GLU A 170 17.16 -0.85 4.95
CA GLU A 170 16.77 0.42 4.31
C GLU A 170 17.27 0.50 2.87
N LEU A 171 18.49 0.05 2.59
CA LEU A 171 19.03 0.02 1.22
C LEU A 171 18.18 -0.85 0.28
N ALA A 172 17.71 -2.01 0.77
CA ALA A 172 16.83 -2.88 -0.01
C ALA A 172 15.48 -2.19 -0.29
N VAL A 173 14.89 -1.54 0.71
CA VAL A 173 13.66 -0.74 0.54
C VAL A 173 13.83 0.35 -0.50
N VAL A 174 14.91 1.11 -0.41
CA VAL A 174 15.23 2.20 -1.36
C VAL A 174 15.36 1.68 -2.79
N GLN A 175 15.99 0.52 -2.97
CA GLN A 175 16.17 -0.10 -4.28
C GLN A 175 14.83 -0.60 -4.86
N ASP A 176 14.01 -1.27 -4.04
CA ASP A 176 12.71 -1.80 -4.46
C ASP A 176 11.74 -0.67 -4.81
N GLU A 177 11.68 0.40 -4.00
CA GLU A 177 10.87 1.58 -4.27
C GLU A 177 11.29 2.27 -5.56
N ARG A 178 12.59 2.49 -5.76
CA ARG A 178 13.11 3.11 -6.99
C ARG A 178 12.81 2.26 -8.22
N ARG A 179 12.92 0.93 -8.11
CA ARG A 179 12.63 0.01 -9.22
C ARG A 179 11.15 0.08 -9.58
N PHE A 180 10.28 -0.02 -8.57
CA PHE A 180 8.84 0.04 -8.76
C PHE A 180 8.40 1.36 -9.37
N TRP A 181 8.89 2.48 -8.85
CA TRP A 181 8.57 3.81 -9.38
C TRP A 181 8.94 3.98 -10.85
N LYS A 182 10.14 3.55 -11.24
CA LYS A 182 10.56 3.61 -12.65
C LYS A 182 9.58 2.84 -13.54
N LYS A 183 9.19 1.64 -13.11
CA LYS A 183 8.21 0.80 -13.82
C LYS A 183 6.85 1.51 -13.96
N THR A 184 6.30 2.06 -12.88
CA THR A 184 5.01 2.77 -12.92
C THR A 184 5.05 4.01 -13.80
N LEU A 185 6.17 4.75 -13.81
CA LEU A 185 6.36 5.91 -14.69
C LEU A 185 6.38 5.51 -16.16
N ASP A 186 7.06 4.41 -16.49
CA ASP A 186 7.13 3.91 -17.87
C ASP A 186 5.77 3.38 -18.36
N GLU A 187 5.01 2.73 -17.49
CA GLU A 187 3.63 2.29 -17.77
C GLU A 187 2.70 3.47 -18.00
N THR A 188 2.77 4.50 -17.14
CA THR A 188 1.94 5.71 -17.27
C THR A 188 2.21 6.43 -18.59
N LYS A 189 3.49 6.56 -18.99
CA LYS A 189 3.88 7.17 -20.27
C LYS A 189 3.29 6.44 -21.48
N ARG A 190 3.24 5.10 -21.44
CA ARG A 190 2.65 4.29 -22.51
C ARG A 190 1.15 4.53 -22.62
N THR A 191 0.44 4.61 -21.50
CA THR A 191 -1.02 4.85 -21.49
C THR A 191 -1.40 6.28 -21.94
N THR A 192 -0.55 7.27 -21.69
CA THR A 192 -0.76 8.65 -22.16
C THR A 192 -0.29 8.90 -23.60
N GLY A 193 0.49 7.98 -24.18
CA GLY A 193 1.14 8.16 -25.49
C GLY A 193 0.29 7.74 -26.70
N ASP A 194 -0.78 6.96 -26.49
CA ASP A 194 -1.63 6.42 -27.57
C ASP A 194 -3.09 6.92 -27.43
N ILE A 195 -3.29 8.23 -27.57
CA ILE A 195 -4.62 8.77 -27.90
C ILE A 195 -4.45 9.70 -29.10
N ASP A 196 -4.16 9.11 -30.26
CA ASP A 196 -4.42 9.76 -31.54
C ASP A 196 -5.94 9.77 -31.75
N PHE A 197 -6.55 10.93 -31.56
CA PHE A 197 -7.90 11.18 -32.04
C PHE A 197 -7.84 11.24 -33.57
N TRP A 198 -8.33 10.20 -34.23
CA TRP A 198 -8.73 10.22 -35.64
C TRP A 198 -10.21 10.58 -35.74
#